data_AF-A0A5Y5D5J1-F1
#
_entry.id   AF-A0A5Y5D5J1-F1
#
_cell.length_a   1.000
_cell.length_b   1.000
_cell.length_c   1.000
_cell.angle_alpha   90.00
_cell.angle_beta   90.00
_cell.angle_gamma   90.00
#
_symmetry.space_group_name_H-M   'P 1'
#
loop_
_entity.id
_entity.type
_entity.pdbx_description
1 polymer ?
#
loop_
_entity_poly.entity_id
_entity_poly.type
_entity_poly.pdbx_seq_one_letter_code
_entity_poly.pdbx_strand_id
1 'polypeptide(L)'
;SGGWYMHKSQQQMAILVISDSENDLDYPNKRKWFDASRWLSTSQYIKIDDFYLLNLKYHPVDNVNDAGIIVILHFAIRDAIKKFPELLKLSQMDNKDFFHFMQNKLSNEYLRTKFNEDTLEPTDDYFLFFFTYNEISYEVELLRKVTDHGIIFVPYGYQINKKGDWHRRHPSTYSYFNDSHSN
;
A
#
# COMPACT_ATOMS: atom_id res chain seq x y z
N SER A 1 -8.58 -5.52 -36.99
CA SER A 1 -8.01 -4.32 -36.33
C SER A 1 -8.29 -4.24 -34.83
N GLY A 2 -9.25 -4.98 -34.23
CA GLY A 2 -9.53 -4.91 -32.78
C GLY A 2 -8.47 -5.52 -31.84
N GLY A 3 -7.74 -6.56 -32.26
CA GLY A 3 -6.72 -7.22 -31.42
C GLY A 3 -5.53 -6.33 -31.06
N TRP A 4 -5.10 -5.47 -31.99
CA TRP A 4 -3.98 -4.54 -31.76
C TRP A 4 -4.32 -3.43 -30.75
N TYR A 5 -5.56 -2.92 -30.76
CA TYR A 5 -6.01 -1.90 -29.81
C TYR A 5 -6.20 -2.49 -28.40
N MET A 6 -6.76 -3.71 -28.29
CA MET A 6 -6.87 -4.41 -27.00
C MET A 6 -5.48 -4.77 -26.44
N HIS A 7 -4.56 -5.25 -27.27
CA HIS A 7 -3.20 -5.54 -26.85
C HIS A 7 -2.45 -4.29 -26.38
N LYS A 8 -2.62 -3.14 -27.05
CA LYS A 8 -2.05 -1.87 -26.57
C LYS A 8 -2.64 -1.44 -25.22
N SER A 9 -3.95 -1.55 -25.04
CA SER A 9 -4.61 -1.24 -23.76
C SER A 9 -4.13 -2.12 -22.60
N GLN A 10 -3.82 -3.40 -22.87
CA GLN A 10 -3.28 -4.30 -21.85
C GLN A 10 -1.85 -3.96 -21.43
N GLN A 11 -1.05 -3.38 -22.32
CA GLN A 11 0.36 -3.05 -22.07
C GLN A 11 0.57 -1.60 -21.58
N GLN A 12 -0.49 -0.80 -21.55
CA GLN A 12 -0.45 0.58 -21.05
C GLN A 12 -0.82 0.64 -19.57
N MET A 13 -0.15 1.53 -18.85
CA MET A 13 -0.46 1.88 -17.47
C MET A 13 -0.56 3.40 -17.35
N ALA A 14 -1.13 3.87 -16.25
CA ALA A 14 -1.28 5.27 -15.92
C ALA A 14 -0.69 5.58 -14.55
N ILE A 15 -0.18 6.78 -14.41
CA ILE A 15 0.08 7.42 -13.12
C ILE A 15 -0.81 8.64 -12.97
N LEU A 16 -1.04 9.06 -11.72
CA LEU A 16 -1.63 10.36 -11.42
C LEU A 16 -0.49 11.37 -11.27
N VAL A 17 -0.58 12.49 -11.97
CA VAL A 17 0.36 13.61 -11.83
C VAL A 17 -0.43 14.87 -11.50
N ILE A 18 0.19 15.77 -10.74
CA ILE A 18 -0.41 17.06 -10.39
C ILE A 18 -0.74 17.81 -11.69
N SER A 19 -1.96 18.33 -11.76
CA SER A 19 -2.40 19.15 -12.88
C SER A 19 -1.65 20.49 -12.88
N ASP A 20 -1.30 21.00 -14.06
CA ASP A 20 -0.51 22.22 -14.17
C ASP A 20 -1.34 23.48 -13.84
N SER A 21 -2.67 23.34 -13.81
CA SER A 21 -3.62 24.41 -13.49
C SER A 21 -4.82 23.93 -12.66
N GLU A 22 -5.33 24.80 -11.78
CA GLU A 22 -6.62 24.60 -11.09
C GLU A 22 -7.83 24.63 -12.04
N ASN A 23 -7.64 25.16 -13.24
CA ASN A 23 -8.66 25.21 -14.28
C ASN A 23 -8.66 23.98 -15.19
N ASP A 24 -7.71 23.04 -15.02
CA ASP A 24 -7.74 21.79 -15.75
C ASP A 24 -8.97 20.99 -15.33
N LEU A 25 -9.66 20.40 -16.32
CA LEU A 25 -10.82 19.53 -16.07
C LEU A 25 -10.49 18.35 -15.14
N ASP A 26 -9.21 17.95 -15.12
CA ASP A 26 -8.69 16.87 -14.31
C ASP A 26 -8.02 17.38 -13.01
N TYR A 27 -8.27 18.62 -12.56
CA TYR A 27 -7.77 19.08 -11.26
C TYR A 27 -8.36 18.25 -10.10
N PRO A 28 -7.57 17.85 -9.08
CA PRO A 28 -6.16 18.20 -8.86
C PRO A 28 -5.13 17.29 -9.55
N ASN A 29 -5.54 16.15 -10.11
CA ASN A 29 -4.61 15.17 -10.70
C ASN A 29 -5.07 14.67 -12.07
N LYS A 30 -4.21 14.80 -13.08
CA LYS A 30 -4.41 14.24 -14.42
C LYS A 30 -3.79 12.85 -14.56
N ARG A 31 -4.40 12.02 -15.42
CA ARG A 31 -3.86 10.70 -15.79
C ARG A 31 -2.78 10.86 -16.85
N LYS A 32 -1.59 10.35 -16.58
CA LYS A 32 -0.50 10.25 -17.58
C LYS A 32 -0.29 8.79 -17.96
N TRP A 33 -0.66 8.44 -19.19
CA TRP A 33 -0.47 7.11 -19.75
C TRP A 33 0.98 6.90 -20.22
N PHE A 34 1.49 5.69 -20.07
CA PHE A 34 2.79 5.28 -20.58
C PHE A 34 2.79 3.80 -20.99
N ASP A 35 3.80 3.41 -21.77
CA ASP A 35 4.01 2.02 -22.19
C ASP A 35 4.70 1.25 -21.04
N ALA A 36 4.01 0.25 -20.50
CA ALA A 36 4.49 -0.61 -19.43
C ALA A 36 4.85 -2.02 -19.93
N SER A 37 4.99 -2.21 -21.24
CA SER A 37 5.25 -3.51 -21.87
C SER A 37 6.49 -4.21 -21.33
N ARG A 38 7.52 -3.45 -20.94
CA ARG A 38 8.72 -3.99 -20.27
C ARG A 38 8.39 -4.86 -19.05
N TRP A 39 7.40 -4.47 -18.25
CA TRP A 39 7.01 -5.19 -17.04
C TRP A 39 5.90 -6.21 -17.32
N LEU A 40 4.91 -5.81 -18.13
CA LEU A 40 3.71 -6.61 -18.43
C LEU A 40 3.93 -7.73 -19.46
N SER A 41 5.08 -7.77 -20.13
CA SER A 41 5.52 -8.91 -20.92
C SER A 41 6.14 -10.04 -20.09
N THR A 42 6.39 -9.80 -18.81
CA THR A 42 6.96 -10.80 -17.89
C THR A 42 5.86 -11.48 -17.08
N SER A 43 6.12 -12.70 -16.60
CA SER A 43 5.21 -13.39 -15.68
C SER A 43 5.29 -12.86 -14.25
N GLN A 44 6.17 -11.90 -13.96
CA GLN A 44 6.35 -11.35 -12.62
C GLN A 44 5.23 -10.38 -12.24
N TYR A 45 4.68 -9.66 -13.22
CA TYR A 45 3.69 -8.62 -12.97
C TYR A 45 2.35 -8.98 -13.61
N ILE A 46 1.29 -8.97 -12.81
CA ILE A 46 -0.09 -9.14 -13.30
C ILE A 46 -0.77 -7.78 -13.23
N LYS A 47 -1.27 -7.28 -14.36
CA LYS A 47 -2.06 -6.04 -14.39
C LYS A 47 -3.36 -6.25 -13.61
N ILE A 48 -3.59 -5.40 -12.61
CA ILE A 48 -4.84 -5.40 -11.82
C ILE A 48 -5.84 -4.44 -12.47
N ASP A 49 -5.42 -3.18 -12.61
CA ASP A 49 -6.14 -2.11 -13.29
C ASP A 49 -5.13 -1.18 -13.98
N ASP A 50 -5.55 0.02 -14.37
CA ASP A 50 -4.68 0.97 -15.06
C ASP A 50 -3.57 1.58 -14.19
N PHE A 51 -3.63 1.44 -12.86
CA PHE A 51 -2.69 2.06 -11.91
C PHE A 51 -1.89 1.04 -11.10
N TYR A 52 -2.43 -0.15 -10.88
CA TYR A 52 -1.85 -1.15 -10.01
C TYR A 52 -1.49 -2.45 -10.73
N LEU A 53 -0.39 -3.04 -10.26
CA LEU A 53 0.08 -4.37 -10.63
C LEU A 53 0.18 -5.24 -9.38
N LEU A 54 0.03 -6.54 -9.56
CA LEU A 54 0.48 -7.54 -8.58
C LEU A 54 1.90 -7.95 -8.93
N ASN A 55 2.88 -7.71 -8.04
CA ASN A 55 4.26 -8.17 -8.22
C ASN A 55 4.45 -9.52 -7.53
N LEU A 56 4.55 -10.60 -8.29
CA LEU A 56 4.72 -11.97 -7.78
C LEU A 56 6.10 -12.23 -7.17
N LYS A 57 7.06 -11.32 -7.39
CA LYS A 57 8.40 -11.36 -6.80
C LYS A 57 8.67 -10.10 -5.98
N TYR A 58 7.67 -9.64 -5.23
CA TYR A 58 7.82 -8.50 -4.33
C TYR A 58 8.91 -8.79 -3.29
N HIS A 59 9.61 -7.75 -2.87
CA HIS A 59 10.50 -7.84 -1.70
C HIS A 59 9.65 -7.83 -0.43
N PRO A 60 9.74 -8.84 0.45
CA PRO A 60 9.06 -8.80 1.75
C PRO A 60 9.52 -7.61 2.60
N VAL A 61 8.82 -7.37 3.72
CA VAL A 61 9.29 -6.42 4.73
C VAL A 61 10.24 -7.17 5.66
N ASP A 62 11.54 -6.83 5.60
CA ASP A 62 12.59 -7.54 6.34
C ASP A 62 12.40 -7.48 7.87
N ASN A 63 12.01 -6.30 8.38
CA ASN A 63 11.75 -6.08 9.80
C ASN A 63 10.43 -5.33 9.99
N VAL A 64 9.37 -6.04 10.34
CA VAL A 64 8.06 -5.43 10.64
C VAL A 64 8.07 -4.58 11.90
N ASN A 65 9.09 -4.72 12.76
CA ASN A 65 9.31 -3.89 13.96
C ASN A 65 10.29 -2.74 13.68
N ASP A 66 10.50 -2.36 12.43
CA ASP A 66 11.32 -1.21 12.08
C ASP A 66 10.77 0.08 12.74
N ALA A 67 11.68 0.94 13.23
CA ALA A 67 11.29 2.14 13.94
C ALA A 67 10.45 3.09 13.08
N GLY A 68 10.71 3.17 11.77
CA GLY A 68 9.92 3.97 10.84
C GLY A 68 8.49 3.47 10.73
N ILE A 69 8.30 2.16 10.54
CA ILE A 69 6.97 1.52 10.50
C ILE A 69 6.19 1.80 11.79
N ILE A 70 6.84 1.60 12.93
CA ILE A 70 6.23 1.80 14.25
C ILE A 70 5.80 3.25 14.45
N VAL A 71 6.65 4.22 14.09
CA VAL A 71 6.32 5.65 14.20
C VAL A 71 5.11 6.01 13.33
N ILE A 72 5.06 5.51 12.10
CA ILE A 72 3.92 5.76 11.19
C ILE A 72 2.64 5.13 11.71
N LEU A 73 2.72 3.91 12.22
CA LEU A 73 1.58 3.25 12.85
C LEU A 73 1.06 4.06 14.03
N HIS A 74 1.96 4.62 14.85
CA HIS A 74 1.57 5.46 15.97
C HIS A 74 0.81 6.73 15.52
N PHE A 75 1.27 7.37 14.44
CA PHE A 75 0.56 8.50 13.84
C PHE A 75 -0.83 8.08 13.34
N ALA A 76 -0.93 6.97 12.61
CA ALA A 76 -2.22 6.45 12.15
C ALA A 76 -3.18 6.13 13.32
N ILE A 77 -2.68 5.63 14.45
CA ILE A 77 -3.46 5.37 15.66
C ILE A 77 -4.01 6.66 16.25
N ARG A 78 -3.19 7.72 16.32
CA ARG A 78 -3.62 9.04 16.82
C ARG A 78 -4.74 9.63 15.96
N ASP A 79 -4.66 9.50 14.64
CA ASP A 79 -5.71 9.98 13.74
C ASP A 79 -7.00 9.15 13.83
N ALA A 80 -6.88 7.88 14.20
CA ALA A 80 -8.00 6.95 14.29
C ALA A 80 -8.82 7.04 15.58
N ILE A 81 -8.38 7.77 16.62
CA ILE A 81 -9.05 7.77 17.94
C ILE A 81 -10.51 8.20 17.91
N LYS A 82 -10.91 9.07 16.96
CA LYS A 82 -12.31 9.47 16.81
C LYS A 82 -13.20 8.31 16.36
N LYS A 83 -12.63 7.39 15.57
CA LYS A 83 -13.31 6.20 15.04
C LYS A 83 -13.20 5.01 15.99
N PHE A 84 -12.06 4.88 16.68
CA PHE A 84 -11.77 3.81 17.63
C PHE A 84 -11.25 4.40 18.95
N PRO A 85 -12.15 4.92 19.81
CA PRO A 85 -11.77 5.53 21.08
C PRO A 85 -11.01 4.59 22.02
N GLU A 86 -11.19 3.28 21.88
CA GLU A 86 -10.45 2.27 22.64
C GLU A 86 -8.93 2.33 22.42
N LEU A 87 -8.48 2.86 21.28
CA LEU A 87 -7.07 3.04 20.95
C LEU A 87 -6.42 4.24 21.67
N LEU A 88 -7.18 5.03 22.44
CA LEU A 88 -6.69 6.24 23.10
C LEU A 88 -5.42 6.00 23.93
N LYS A 89 -5.37 4.90 24.68
CA LYS A 89 -4.21 4.56 25.51
C LYS A 89 -2.94 4.35 24.68
N LEU A 90 -3.05 3.74 23.50
CA LEU A 90 -1.92 3.57 22.59
C LEU A 90 -1.49 4.92 22.01
N SER A 91 -2.45 5.75 21.61
CA SER A 91 -2.20 7.07 21.00
C SER A 91 -1.44 8.05 21.92
N GLN A 92 -1.60 7.86 23.23
CA GLN A 92 -1.03 8.71 24.29
C GLN A 92 0.34 8.24 24.77
N MET A 93 0.81 7.06 24.35
CA MET A 93 2.18 6.62 24.65
C MET A 93 3.16 7.60 24.00
N ASP A 94 4.33 7.75 24.60
CA ASP A 94 5.45 8.33 23.86
C ASP A 94 5.99 7.31 22.83
N ASN A 95 6.84 7.75 21.91
CA ASN A 95 7.32 6.89 20.83
C ASN A 95 8.16 5.70 21.33
N LYS A 96 8.88 5.84 22.45
CA LYS A 96 9.73 4.78 22.99
C LYS A 96 8.88 3.70 23.64
N ASP A 97 7.90 4.11 24.44
CA ASP A 97 6.95 3.21 25.09
C ASP A 97 6.08 2.49 24.06
N PHE A 98 5.59 3.23 23.06
CA PHE A 98 4.82 2.66 21.96
C PHE A 98 5.64 1.63 21.17
N PHE A 99 6.91 1.94 20.87
CA PHE A 99 7.81 1.01 20.18
C PHE A 99 8.00 -0.29 20.95
N HIS A 100 8.30 -0.22 22.25
CA HIS A 100 8.42 -1.43 23.08
C HIS A 100 7.10 -2.17 23.19
N PHE A 101 5.98 -1.46 23.30
CA PHE A 101 4.67 -2.07 23.40
C PHE A 101 4.31 -2.87 22.13
N MET A 102 4.64 -2.34 20.95
CA MET A 102 4.27 -2.94 19.66
C MET A 102 5.24 -4.00 19.17
N GLN A 103 6.43 -4.09 19.78
CA GLN A 103 7.44 -5.06 19.40
C GLN A 103 6.85 -6.48 19.38
N ASN A 104 7.02 -7.18 18.25
CA ASN A 104 6.53 -8.53 18.00
C ASN A 104 4.99 -8.70 18.00
N LYS A 105 4.24 -7.59 17.93
CA LYS A 105 2.77 -7.60 17.80
C LYS A 105 2.29 -7.23 16.39
N LEU A 106 3.24 -7.11 15.47
CA LEU A 106 2.99 -6.74 14.08
C LEU A 106 3.14 -7.93 13.16
N SER A 107 2.27 -7.98 12.16
CA SER A 107 2.40 -8.82 10.98
C SER A 107 1.95 -8.01 9.77
N ASN A 108 2.22 -8.50 8.56
CA ASN A 108 1.73 -7.86 7.36
C ASN A 108 1.37 -8.85 6.25
N GLU A 109 0.70 -8.31 5.25
CA GLU A 109 0.37 -8.95 3.98
C GLU A 109 0.78 -8.02 2.84
N TYR A 110 1.29 -8.58 1.75
CA TYR A 110 1.55 -7.83 0.52
C TYR A 110 0.25 -7.63 -0.27
N LEU A 111 0.02 -6.39 -0.72
CA LEU A 111 -1.15 -6.04 -1.51
C LEU A 111 -0.79 -5.96 -3.00
N ARG A 112 -0.21 -4.83 -3.41
CA ARG A 112 -0.01 -4.49 -4.82
C ARG A 112 1.12 -3.49 -4.96
N THR A 113 1.59 -3.26 -6.18
CA THR A 113 2.51 -2.17 -6.50
C THR A 113 1.84 -1.17 -7.43
N LYS A 114 2.20 0.10 -7.29
CA LYS A 114 1.99 1.09 -8.35
C LYS A 114 3.34 1.50 -8.95
N PHE A 115 3.27 2.24 -10.04
CA PHE A 115 4.44 2.87 -10.63
C PHE A 115 4.82 4.13 -9.87
N ASN A 116 6.12 4.29 -9.63
CA ASN A 116 6.69 5.53 -9.14
C ASN A 116 6.47 6.64 -10.18
N GLU A 117 6.01 7.79 -9.71
CA GLU A 117 5.54 8.89 -10.57
C GLU A 117 6.69 9.56 -11.35
N ASP A 118 7.92 9.47 -10.85
CA ASP A 118 9.11 10.07 -11.44
C ASP A 118 9.85 9.09 -12.37
N THR A 119 10.05 7.84 -11.92
CA THR A 119 10.87 6.86 -12.64
C THR A 119 10.06 5.97 -13.59
N LEU A 120 8.74 5.91 -13.42
CA LEU A 120 7.86 4.95 -14.09
C LEU A 120 8.30 3.49 -13.87
N GLU A 121 8.93 3.18 -12.74
CA GLU A 121 9.20 1.80 -12.32
C GLU A 121 8.20 1.34 -11.25
N PRO A 122 7.78 0.07 -11.23
CA PRO A 122 6.80 -0.46 -10.27
C PRO A 122 7.48 -0.78 -8.93
N THR A 123 7.81 0.27 -8.17
CA THR A 123 8.59 0.20 -6.92
C THR A 123 7.84 0.68 -5.68
N ASP A 124 6.66 1.26 -5.88
CA ASP A 124 5.80 1.79 -4.83
C ASP A 124 4.82 0.68 -4.36
N ASP A 125 5.22 -0.07 -3.34
CA ASP A 125 4.53 -1.28 -2.87
C ASP A 125 3.59 -1.01 -1.69
N TYR A 126 2.38 -1.56 -1.75
CA TYR A 126 1.38 -1.50 -0.70
C TYR A 126 1.42 -2.76 0.15
N PHE A 127 1.40 -2.56 1.46
CA PHE A 127 1.31 -3.61 2.47
C PHE A 127 0.17 -3.31 3.43
N LEU A 128 -0.54 -4.36 3.84
CA LEU A 128 -1.52 -4.30 4.93
C LEU A 128 -0.85 -4.77 6.21
N PHE A 129 -0.66 -3.86 7.16
CA PHE A 129 -0.11 -4.18 8.48
C PHE A 129 -1.22 -4.48 9.46
N PHE A 130 -1.01 -5.48 10.31
CA PHE A 130 -1.96 -5.90 11.33
C PHE A 130 -1.35 -5.77 12.72
N PHE A 131 -2.18 -5.35 13.67
CA PHE A 131 -1.85 -5.37 15.10
C PHE A 131 -3.07 -5.76 15.93
N THR A 132 -2.85 -6.29 17.13
CA THR A 132 -3.93 -6.63 18.06
C THR A 132 -3.80 -5.82 19.34
N TYR A 133 -4.92 -5.25 19.77
CA TYR A 133 -5.02 -4.50 21.02
C TYR A 133 -6.35 -4.82 21.71
N ASN A 134 -6.29 -5.21 22.98
CA ASN A 134 -7.45 -5.65 23.77
C ASN A 134 -8.35 -6.64 23.01
N GLU A 135 -7.75 -7.70 22.46
CA GLU A 135 -8.42 -8.77 21.70
C GLU A 135 -9.05 -8.34 20.36
N ILE A 136 -8.94 -7.06 19.99
CA ILE A 136 -9.39 -6.55 18.70
C ILE A 136 -8.18 -6.45 17.77
N SER A 137 -8.26 -7.14 16.62
CA SER A 137 -7.28 -6.98 15.55
C SER A 137 -7.66 -5.83 14.63
N TYR A 138 -6.69 -4.98 14.35
CA TYR A 138 -6.78 -3.83 13.47
C TYR A 138 -5.86 -4.03 12.27
N GLU A 139 -6.12 -3.24 11.24
CA GLU A 139 -5.33 -3.20 10.02
C GLU A 139 -5.11 -1.76 9.54
N VAL A 140 -3.98 -1.54 8.88
CA VAL A 140 -3.63 -0.27 8.25
C VAL A 140 -2.83 -0.51 6.98
N GLU A 141 -3.21 0.16 5.90
CA GLU A 141 -2.48 0.10 4.63
C GLU A 141 -1.32 1.09 4.63
N LEU A 142 -0.10 0.59 4.46
CA LEU A 142 1.12 1.39 4.34
C LEU A 142 1.71 1.22 2.94
N LEU A 143 2.14 2.33 2.37
CA LEU A 143 2.88 2.40 1.12
C LEU A 143 4.38 2.42 1.44
N ARG A 144 5.12 1.43 0.95
CA ARG A 144 6.57 1.42 0.88
C ARG A 144 7.02 2.25 -0.32
N LYS A 145 7.91 3.21 -0.08
CA LYS A 145 8.58 3.99 -1.12
C LYS A 145 10.08 3.75 -1.07
N VAL A 146 10.69 3.59 -2.24
CA VAL A 146 12.14 3.60 -2.41
C VAL A 146 12.58 5.03 -2.69
N THR A 147 13.47 5.56 -1.87
CA THR A 147 14.02 6.92 -1.99
C THR A 147 15.54 6.85 -2.09
N ASP A 148 16.18 7.98 -2.44
CA ASP A 148 17.64 8.11 -2.43
C ASP A 148 18.27 7.84 -1.05
N HIS A 149 17.49 7.97 0.02
CA HIS A 149 17.90 7.72 1.40
C HIS A 149 17.52 6.32 1.91
N GLY A 150 17.04 5.45 1.01
CA GLY A 150 16.58 4.10 1.33
C GLY A 150 15.07 3.96 1.36
N ILE A 151 14.59 2.92 2.04
CA ILE A 151 13.18 2.57 2.10
C ILE A 151 12.49 3.35 3.22
N ILE A 152 11.35 3.97 2.90
CA ILE A 152 10.43 4.54 3.88
C ILE A 152 9.05 3.93 3.72
N PHE A 153 8.28 3.93 4.80
CA PHE A 153 6.85 3.70 4.73
C PHE A 153 6.12 5.03 4.83
N VAL A 154 4.93 5.11 4.27
CA VAL A 154 4.00 6.22 4.48
C VAL A 154 2.59 5.64 4.58
N PRO A 155 1.71 6.19 5.40
CA PRO A 155 0.35 5.69 5.50
C PRO A 155 -0.43 6.07 4.24
N TYR A 156 -1.20 5.12 3.70
CA TYR A 156 -2.09 5.39 2.59
C TYR A 156 -3.48 5.73 3.12
N GLY A 157 -3.84 7.02 3.05
CA GLY A 157 -5.12 7.53 3.55
C GLY A 157 -5.29 7.52 5.08
N TYR A 158 -4.26 7.15 5.86
CA TYR A 158 -4.26 7.10 7.33
C TYR A 158 -5.44 6.31 7.95
N GLN A 159 -6.02 5.35 7.23
CA GLN A 159 -7.23 4.67 7.69
C GLN A 159 -6.91 3.40 8.45
N ILE A 160 -6.86 3.49 9.78
CA ILE A 160 -7.03 2.28 10.60
C ILE A 160 -8.45 1.75 10.42
N ASN A 161 -8.54 0.43 10.32
CA ASN A 161 -9.79 -0.33 10.30
C ASN A 161 -9.68 -1.56 11.20
N LYS A 162 -10.80 -2.23 11.46
CA LYS A 162 -10.78 -3.57 12.06
C LYS A 162 -10.34 -4.58 10.99
N LYS A 163 -9.62 -5.61 11.41
CA LYS A 163 -9.10 -6.66 10.50
C LYS A 163 -10.22 -7.23 9.61
N GLY A 164 -9.94 -7.35 8.31
CA GLY A 164 -10.84 -7.87 7.28
C GLY A 164 -11.72 -6.81 6.61
N ASP A 165 -11.54 -5.53 6.91
CA ASP A 165 -12.29 -4.45 6.26
C ASP A 165 -11.77 -4.15 4.85
N TRP A 166 -10.45 -4.18 4.67
CA TRP A 166 -9.77 -3.97 3.40
C TRP A 166 -10.20 -5.04 2.39
N HIS A 167 -10.17 -6.32 2.78
CA HIS A 167 -10.60 -7.47 1.98
C HIS A 167 -12.10 -7.46 1.66
N ARG A 168 -12.92 -6.77 2.46
CA ARG A 168 -14.35 -6.56 2.15
C ARG A 168 -14.56 -5.49 1.07
N ARG A 169 -13.65 -4.52 0.99
CA ARG A 169 -13.76 -3.35 0.10
C ARG A 169 -13.00 -3.51 -1.21
N HIS A 170 -11.99 -4.38 -1.26
CA HIS A 170 -11.15 -4.57 -2.43
C HIS A 170 -11.26 -5.99 -2.99
N PRO A 171 -11.19 -6.16 -4.31
CA PRO A 171 -11.13 -7.49 -4.91
C PRO A 171 -9.88 -8.26 -4.46
N SER A 172 -9.97 -9.58 -4.36
CA SER A 172 -8.84 -10.44 -3.97
C SER A 172 -7.64 -10.35 -4.92
N THR A 173 -7.83 -9.88 -6.15
CA THR A 173 -6.75 -9.63 -7.12
C THR A 173 -5.80 -8.50 -6.71
N TYR A 174 -6.17 -7.70 -5.71
CA TYR A 174 -5.35 -6.61 -5.17
C TYR A 174 -4.41 -7.06 -4.04
N SER A 175 -4.39 -8.35 -3.70
CA SER A 175 -3.42 -8.90 -2.76
C SER A 175 -2.87 -10.25 -3.22
N TYR A 176 -1.66 -10.56 -2.78
CA TYR A 176 -1.12 -11.90 -2.93
C TYR A 176 -1.47 -12.71 -1.70
N PHE A 177 -2.69 -13.28 -1.67
CA PHE A 177 -3.10 -14.17 -0.60
C PHE A 177 -2.38 -15.51 -0.78
N ASN A 178 -1.31 -15.72 -0.02
CA ASN A 178 -0.57 -16.96 -0.04
C ASN A 178 -1.32 -17.99 0.82
N ASP A 179 -2.34 -18.65 0.25
CA ASP A 179 -3.10 -19.74 0.88
C ASP A 179 -2.27 -21.05 1.05
N SER A 180 -0.95 -20.93 1.19
CA SER A 180 -0.02 -22.06 1.25
C SER A 180 0.31 -22.55 2.67
N HIS A 181 -0.55 -22.26 3.66
CA HIS A 181 -0.45 -22.85 5.01
C HIS A 181 -1.73 -23.60 5.45
N SER A 182 -2.50 -24.13 4.49
CA SER A 182 -3.53 -25.13 4.75
C SER A 182 -3.33 -26.35 3.86
N ASN A 183 -2.42 -27.22 4.30
CA ASN A 183 -2.47 -28.68 4.12
C ASN A 183 -1.57 -29.33 5.17
#